data_AF-A0A933WEU6-F1
#
_entry.id   AF-A0A933WEU6-F1
#
_cell.length_a   1.000
_cell.length_b   1.000
_cell.length_c   1.000
_cell.angle_alpha   90.00
_cell.angle_beta   90.00
_cell.angle_gamma   90.00
#
_symmetry.space_group_name_H-M   'P 1'
#
loop_
_entity.id
_entity.type
_entity.pdbx_description
1 polymer ?
#
loop_
_entity_poly.entity_id
_entity_poly.type
_entity_poly.pdbx_seq_one_letter_code
_entity_poly.pdbx_strand_id
1 'polypeptide(L)'
;MTERGFIFDLMDEISNATVNLAKEQLKANMLKDKDEKHIDAVVNKFLEVGDKNTHGRSISPDEAEAFGLKIKKEDKHSEFWNMIWEIYVRIETYTRNKRLAKYLLSRNGGIDVQAMPMGF
;
A
#
# COMPACT_ATOMS: atom_id res chain seq x y z
N MET A 1 -9.68 -6.62 40.47
CA MET A 1 -9.25 -7.29 39.23
C MET A 1 -9.54 -6.33 38.11
N THR A 2 -8.46 -5.82 37.52
CA THR A 2 -8.30 -4.51 36.92
C THR A 2 -8.74 -4.49 35.46
N GLU A 3 -9.40 -3.39 35.07
CA GLU A 3 -9.73 -2.94 33.72
C GLU A 3 -8.47 -2.75 32.83
N ARG A 4 -7.69 -3.81 32.61
CA ARG A 4 -7.03 -4.03 31.31
C ARG A 4 -8.10 -4.70 30.44
N GLY A 5 -9.16 -4.06 29.98
CA GLY A 5 -9.28 -2.69 29.51
C GLY A 5 -9.49 -2.84 28.01
N PHE A 6 -10.73 -3.17 27.61
CA PHE A 6 -11.23 -3.52 26.27
C PHE A 6 -10.51 -2.90 25.06
N ILE A 7 -9.98 -1.69 25.21
CA ILE A 7 -9.17 -0.97 24.22
C ILE A 7 -7.85 -1.69 23.90
N PHE A 8 -7.14 -2.23 24.89
CA PHE A 8 -5.89 -2.98 24.68
C PHE A 8 -6.15 -4.29 23.94
N ASP A 9 -7.20 -5.02 24.32
CA ASP A 9 -7.60 -6.27 23.64
C ASP A 9 -7.99 -5.99 22.17
N LEU A 10 -8.73 -4.91 21.92
CA LEU A 10 -9.11 -4.48 20.57
C LEU A 10 -7.90 -4.06 19.72
N MET A 11 -6.91 -3.40 20.32
CA MET A 11 -5.66 -3.04 19.62
C MET A 11 -4.85 -4.29 19.23
N ASP A 12 -4.75 -5.26 20.13
CA ASP A 12 -4.07 -6.53 19.85
C ASP A 12 -4.80 -7.30 18.75
N GLU A 13 -6.13 -7.31 18.75
CA GLU A 13 -6.95 -7.96 17.72
C GLU A 13 -6.78 -7.31 16.33
N ILE A 14 -6.76 -5.98 16.25
CA ILE A 14 -6.51 -5.23 15.00
C ILE A 14 -5.09 -5.48 14.48
N SER A 15 -4.10 -5.51 15.37
CA SER A 15 -2.70 -5.80 15.01
C SER A 15 -2.58 -7.21 14.42
N ASN A 16 -3.16 -8.20 15.10
CA ASN A 16 -3.18 -9.59 14.63
C ASN A 16 -3.90 -9.76 13.30
N ALA A 17 -5.04 -9.08 13.11
CA ALA A 17 -5.76 -9.09 11.84
C ALA A 17 -4.91 -8.52 10.69
N THR A 18 -4.18 -7.43 10.94
CA THR A 18 -3.30 -6.79 9.96
C THR A 18 -2.14 -7.72 9.57
N VAL A 19 -1.54 -8.38 10.56
CA VAL A 19 -0.47 -9.37 10.35
C VAL A 19 -0.96 -10.55 9.51
N ASN A 20 -2.13 -11.09 9.82
CA ASN A 20 -2.71 -12.20 9.07
C ASN A 20 -3.02 -11.81 7.62
N LEU A 21 -3.61 -10.62 7.40
CA LEU A 21 -3.86 -10.09 6.07
C LEU A 21 -2.55 -9.95 5.27
N ALA A 22 -1.48 -9.44 5.89
CA ALA A 22 -0.18 -9.32 5.24
C ALA A 22 0.39 -10.70 4.82
N LYS A 23 0.30 -11.70 5.70
CA LYS A 23 0.72 -13.08 5.39
C LYS A 23 -0.08 -13.67 4.23
N GLU A 24 -1.40 -13.51 4.24
CA GLU A 24 -2.29 -13.99 3.17
C GLU A 24 -1.94 -13.35 1.82
N GLN A 25 -1.77 -12.02 1.79
CA GLN A 25 -1.44 -11.29 0.56
C GLN A 25 -0.07 -11.67 0.01
N LEU A 26 0.94 -11.83 0.88
CA LEU A 26 2.27 -12.27 0.49
C LEU A 26 2.25 -13.71 -0.04
N LYS A 27 1.55 -14.63 0.64
CA LYS A 27 1.42 -16.03 0.21
C LYS A 27 0.67 -16.15 -1.12
N ALA A 28 -0.37 -15.35 -1.34
CA ALA A 28 -1.16 -15.39 -2.56
C ALA A 28 -0.40 -14.86 -3.78
N ASN A 29 0.50 -13.89 -3.59
CA ASN A 29 1.11 -13.14 -4.70
C ASN A 29 2.64 -13.24 -4.74
N MET A 30 3.33 -12.64 -3.78
CA MET A 30 4.76 -12.30 -3.87
C MET A 30 5.69 -13.41 -3.36
N LEU A 31 5.21 -14.30 -2.49
CA LEU A 31 5.95 -15.37 -1.81
C LEU A 31 5.24 -16.74 -1.92
N LYS A 32 4.49 -16.97 -3.00
CA LYS A 32 3.68 -18.19 -3.23
C LYS A 32 4.43 -19.52 -3.09
N ASP A 33 5.74 -19.52 -3.38
CA ASP A 33 6.58 -20.72 -3.38
C ASP A 33 7.40 -20.84 -2.08
N LYS A 34 7.13 -20.02 -1.07
CA LYS A 34 7.82 -19.99 0.22
C LYS A 34 6.98 -20.62 1.32
N ASP A 35 7.65 -21.17 2.32
CA ASP A 35 7.01 -21.76 3.50
C ASP A 35 6.53 -20.66 4.47
N GLU A 36 5.59 -21.03 5.34
CA GLU A 36 4.97 -20.09 6.29
C GLU A 36 5.99 -19.45 7.23
N LYS A 37 7.03 -20.19 7.64
CA LYS A 37 8.08 -19.63 8.51
C LYS A 37 8.86 -18.51 7.83
N HIS A 38 9.07 -18.62 6.52
CA HIS A 38 9.72 -17.57 5.75
C HIS A 38 8.83 -16.34 5.60
N ILE A 39 7.53 -16.54 5.35
CA ILE A 39 6.56 -15.45 5.26
C ILE A 39 6.46 -14.72 6.60
N ASP A 40 6.42 -15.46 7.72
CA ASP A 40 6.43 -14.90 9.07
C ASP A 40 7.67 -14.05 9.32
N ALA A 41 8.85 -14.54 8.93
CA ALA A 41 10.10 -13.79 9.06
C ALA A 41 10.09 -12.50 8.24
N VAL A 42 9.50 -12.51 7.05
CA VAL A 42 9.37 -11.32 6.20
C VAL A 42 8.39 -10.30 6.80
N VAL A 43 7.24 -10.75 7.31
CA VAL A 43 6.26 -9.87 7.98
C VAL A 43 6.86 -9.24 9.23
N ASN A 44 7.61 -10.00 10.04
CA ASN A 44 8.28 -9.46 11.22
C ASN A 44 9.31 -8.39 10.85
N LYS A 45 10.08 -8.58 9.75
CA LYS A 45 10.98 -7.53 9.24
C LYS A 45 10.23 -6.26 8.85
N PHE A 46 9.04 -6.36 8.25
CA PHE A 46 8.22 -5.18 7.94
C PHE A 46 7.76 -4.44 9.19
N LEU A 47 7.35 -5.18 10.23
CA LEU A 47 6.96 -4.59 11.52
C LEU A 47 8.15 -3.90 12.20
N GLU A 48 9.32 -4.56 12.25
CA GLU A 48 10.55 -3.99 12.82
C GLU A 48 11.01 -2.72 12.09
N VAL A 49 10.80 -2.63 10.77
CA VAL A 49 11.10 -1.42 10.01
C VAL A 49 10.07 -0.32 10.29
N GLY A 50 8.79 -0.68 10.42
CA GLY A 50 7.70 0.25 10.71
C GLY A 50 7.76 0.87 12.11
N ASP A 51 8.16 0.09 13.12
CA ASP A 51 8.26 0.51 14.52
C ASP A 51 9.33 1.57 14.78
N LYS A 52 10.20 1.84 13.79
CA LYS A 52 11.17 2.97 13.83
C LYS A 52 10.50 4.34 13.65
N ASN A 53 9.24 4.50 14.08
CA ASN A 53 8.45 5.75 14.03
C ASN A 53 8.43 6.43 12.65
N THR A 54 8.39 5.62 11.59
CA THR A 54 8.25 6.15 10.23
C THR A 54 6.95 5.63 9.62
N HIS A 55 5.85 6.28 10.00
CA HIS A 55 4.54 6.00 9.40
C HIS A 55 4.65 6.05 7.86
N GLY A 56 4.47 4.89 7.21
CA GLY A 56 4.45 4.79 5.76
C GLY A 56 5.81 4.92 5.06
N ARG A 57 6.91 4.55 5.71
CA ARG A 57 8.23 4.50 5.05
C ARG A 57 8.17 3.66 3.77
N SER A 58 8.53 4.26 2.65
CA SER A 58 8.73 3.54 1.39
C SER A 58 9.92 2.59 1.52
N ILE A 59 9.76 1.36 1.06
CA ILE A 59 10.86 0.40 0.90
C ILE A 59 11.51 0.63 -0.47
N SER A 60 12.84 0.64 -0.50
CA SER A 60 13.59 0.68 -1.76
C SER A 60 13.51 -0.66 -2.50
N PRO A 61 13.76 -0.69 -3.82
CA PRO A 61 13.83 -1.94 -4.58
C PRO A 61 14.84 -2.94 -4.00
N ASP A 62 15.98 -2.46 -3.51
CA ASP A 62 17.02 -3.33 -2.95
C ASP A 62 16.61 -3.92 -1.60
N GLU A 63 15.89 -3.16 -0.76
CA GLU A 63 15.29 -3.67 0.47
C GLU A 63 14.22 -4.73 0.18
N ALA A 64 13.39 -4.51 -0.85
CA ALA A 64 12.38 -5.49 -1.25
C ALA A 64 13.00 -6.80 -1.78
N GLU A 65 14.08 -6.73 -2.55
CA GLU A 65 14.88 -7.91 -2.94
C GLU A 65 15.48 -8.62 -1.73
N ALA A 66 16.03 -7.87 -0.75
CA ALA A 66 16.58 -8.43 0.48
C ALA A 66 15.51 -9.14 1.36
N PHE A 67 14.24 -8.75 1.21
CA PHE A 67 13.10 -9.42 1.82
C PHE A 67 12.62 -10.64 1.01
N GLY A 68 13.26 -10.96 -0.09
CA GLY A 68 12.91 -12.11 -0.95
C GLY A 68 11.65 -11.86 -1.78
N LEU A 69 11.19 -10.61 -1.89
CA LEU A 69 10.02 -10.28 -2.71
C LEU A 69 10.37 -10.38 -4.18
N LYS A 70 9.44 -10.97 -4.96
CA LYS A 70 9.56 -11.03 -6.41
C LYS A 70 9.21 -9.67 -7.03
N ILE A 71 10.21 -8.80 -7.18
CA ILE A 71 10.04 -7.50 -7.81
C ILE A 71 10.59 -7.47 -9.24
N LYS A 72 10.05 -6.58 -10.06
CA LYS A 72 10.61 -6.22 -11.37
C LYS A 72 10.98 -4.73 -11.31
N LYS A 73 12.27 -4.43 -11.49
CA LYS A 73 12.74 -3.05 -11.67
C LYS A 73 12.35 -2.59 -13.07
N GLU A 74 11.51 -1.57 -13.15
CA GLU A 74 11.12 -0.93 -14.41
C GLU A 74 11.93 0.35 -14.62
N ASP A 75 12.41 0.56 -15.85
CA ASP A 75 13.11 1.79 -16.20
C ASP A 75 12.14 2.97 -16.22
N LYS A 76 12.55 4.12 -15.66
CA LYS A 76 11.70 5.32 -15.58
C LYS A 76 11.30 5.91 -16.94
N HIS A 77 12.00 5.53 -18.00
CA HIS A 77 11.71 5.93 -19.38
C HIS A 77 11.11 4.77 -20.20
N SER A 78 10.71 3.68 -19.54
CA SER A 78 10.04 2.55 -20.20
C SER A 78 8.71 2.98 -20.80
N GLU A 79 8.27 2.25 -21.83
CA GLU A 79 6.96 2.45 -22.45
C GLU A 79 5.81 2.37 -21.44
N PHE A 80 5.92 1.47 -20.46
CA PHE A 80 4.94 1.33 -19.38
C PHE A 80 4.79 2.63 -18.56
N TRP A 81 5.89 3.22 -18.10
CA TRP A 81 5.85 4.46 -17.33
C TRP A 81 5.45 5.66 -18.19
N ASN A 82 5.89 5.70 -19.45
CA ASN A 82 5.48 6.73 -20.40
C ASN A 82 3.96 6.70 -20.64
N MET A 83 3.36 5.50 -20.73
CA MET A 83 1.92 5.34 -20.87
C MET A 83 1.16 5.82 -19.63
N ILE A 84 1.62 5.47 -18.42
CA ILE A 84 1.03 5.99 -17.17
C ILE A 84 1.12 7.51 -17.13
N TRP A 85 2.27 8.06 -17.49
CA TRP A 85 2.51 9.50 -17.54
C TRP A 85 1.58 10.20 -18.54
N GLU A 86 1.40 9.63 -19.73
CA GLU A 86 0.51 10.18 -20.74
C GLU A 86 -0.95 10.23 -20.25
N ILE A 87 -1.43 9.14 -19.63
CA ILE A 87 -2.77 9.08 -19.03
C ILE A 87 -2.91 10.18 -17.96
N TYR A 88 -1.93 10.31 -17.08
CA TYR A 88 -1.92 11.35 -16.05
C TYR A 88 -2.02 12.76 -16.66
N VAL A 89 -1.18 13.07 -17.65
CA VAL A 89 -1.17 14.38 -18.34
C VAL A 89 -2.50 14.65 -19.04
N ARG A 90 -3.08 13.65 -19.72
CA ARG A 90 -4.39 13.78 -20.38
C ARG A 90 -5.50 14.09 -19.38
N ILE A 91 -5.54 13.37 -18.25
CA ILE A 91 -6.53 13.59 -17.19
C ILE A 91 -6.34 14.98 -16.58
N GLU A 92 -5.12 15.38 -16.26
CA GLU A 92 -4.81 16.70 -15.71
C GLU A 92 -5.24 17.82 -16.67
N THR A 93 -4.90 17.68 -17.95
CA THR A 93 -5.28 18.63 -19.00
C THR A 93 -6.79 18.73 -19.14
N TYR A 94 -7.48 17.59 -19.19
CA TYR A 94 -8.93 17.54 -19.32
C TYR A 94 -9.63 18.19 -18.11
N THR A 95 -9.25 17.79 -16.90
CA THR A 95 -9.86 18.31 -15.66
C THR A 95 -9.64 19.80 -15.49
N ARG A 96 -8.43 20.31 -15.78
CA ARG A 96 -8.14 21.76 -15.75
C ARG A 96 -8.96 22.53 -16.79
N ASN A 97 -8.98 22.09 -18.04
CA ASN A 97 -9.68 22.79 -19.12
C ASN A 97 -11.20 22.82 -18.91
N LYS A 98 -11.75 21.78 -18.28
CA LYS A 98 -13.18 21.66 -17.98
C LYS A 98 -13.55 22.23 -16.60
N ARG A 99 -12.59 22.78 -15.85
CA ARG A 99 -12.78 23.27 -14.47
C ARG A 99 -13.44 22.22 -13.57
N LEU A 100 -12.99 20.98 -13.69
CA LEU A 100 -13.46 19.87 -12.88
C LEU A 100 -12.53 19.70 -11.66
N ALA A 101 -13.10 19.54 -10.48
CA ALA A 101 -12.38 19.11 -9.30
C ALA A 101 -12.31 17.58 -9.23
N LYS A 102 -11.13 17.07 -8.86
CA LYS A 102 -10.91 15.65 -8.56
C LYS A 102 -11.26 15.43 -7.09
N TYR A 103 -12.28 14.63 -6.82
CA TYR A 103 -12.62 14.16 -5.49
C TYR A 103 -12.06 12.76 -5.31
N LEU A 104 -11.10 12.64 -4.39
CA LEU A 104 -10.53 11.38 -3.97
C LEU A 104 -11.17 11.02 -2.62
N LEU A 105 -11.96 9.95 -2.60
CA LEU A 105 -12.51 9.42 -1.37
C LEU A 105 -11.85 8.08 -1.08
N SER A 106 -11.16 7.99 0.05
CA SER A 106 -10.70 6.70 0.56
C SER A 106 -11.81 6.08 1.40
N ARG A 107 -12.33 4.91 0.99
CA ARG A 107 -13.26 4.11 1.80
C ARG A 107 -12.82 2.65 1.75
N ASN A 108 -12.77 2.01 2.93
CA ASN A 108 -12.50 0.57 3.07
C ASN A 108 -11.25 0.07 2.33
N GLY A 109 -10.19 0.89 2.25
CA GLY A 109 -8.95 0.55 1.56
C GLY A 109 -8.98 0.70 0.04
N GLY A 110 -10.11 1.12 -0.55
CA GLY A 110 -10.22 1.53 -1.95
C GLY A 110 -10.14 3.05 -2.11
N ILE A 111 -9.76 3.51 -3.31
CA ILE A 111 -9.77 4.92 -3.70
C ILE A 111 -10.88 5.12 -4.74
N ASP A 112 -11.96 5.79 -4.34
CA ASP A 112 -12.99 6.27 -5.25
C ASP A 112 -12.55 7.61 -5.84
N VAL A 113 -12.58 7.70 -7.18
CA VAL A 113 -12.21 8.90 -7.92
C VAL A 113 -13.42 9.43 -8.67
N GLN A 114 -13.86 10.64 -8.34
CA GLN A 114 -14.93 11.34 -9.06
C GLN A 114 -14.43 12.68 -9.60
N ALA A 115 -14.87 13.05 -10.80
CA ALA A 115 -14.63 14.37 -11.38
C ALA A 115 -15.96 15.15 -11.38
N MET A 116 -16.01 16.27 -10.67
CA MET A 116 -17.22 17.10 -10.57
C MET A 116 -16.94 18.53 -11.05
N PRO A 117 -17.92 19.22 -11.67
CA PRO A 117 -17.78 20.63 -11.99
C PRO A 117 -17.48 21.45 -10.73
N MET A 118 -16.54 22.39 -10.79
CA MET A 118 -16.41 23.37 -9.73
C MET A 118 -17.58 24.35 -9.83
N GLY A 119 -18.46 24.33 -8.81
CA GLY A 119 -19.53 25.31 -8.67
C GLY A 119 -18.95 26.72 -8.51
N PHE A 120 -19.49 27.68 -9.27
CA PHE A 120 -19.24 29.11 -9.08
C PHE A 120 -20.25 29.67 -8.06
#